data_AF-A0AAW1FJU3-F1
#
_entry.id   AF-A0AAW1FJU3-F1
#
_cell.length_a   1.000
_cell.length_b   1.000
_cell.length_c   1.000
_cell.angle_alpha   90.00
_cell.angle_beta   90.00
_cell.angle_gamma   90.00
#
_symmetry.space_group_name_H-M   'P 1'
#
loop_
_entity.id
_entity.type
_entity.pdbx_description
1 polymer ?
#
loop_
_entity_poly.entity_id
_entity_poly.type
_entity_poly.pdbx_seq_one_letter_code
_entity_poly.pdbx_strand_id
1 'polypeptide(L)'
;MFSVALLLLLAAGCVKCEQLTQPASVTVQPGQRLTITCQVSYSLGSFTAWIRQPAGKGLEWIGVKNTGASYYKDSLKNKFSIDLETSSKTVTLTGQNVQPEDTAVYYCARDPQQHKPSVDLNKNLSVPEHL
;
A
#
# COMPACT_ATOMS: atom_id res chain seq x y z
N MET A 1 20.79 2.55 -49.45
CA MET A 1 21.04 3.30 -48.21
C MET A 1 19.72 3.45 -47.47
N PHE A 2 19.29 2.42 -46.75
CA PHE A 2 18.12 2.51 -45.87
C PHE A 2 18.63 2.95 -44.51
N SER A 3 18.12 4.10 -44.05
CA SER A 3 18.64 4.85 -42.92
C SER A 3 18.74 3.98 -41.66
N VAL A 4 19.94 3.84 -41.10
CA VAL A 4 20.17 3.22 -39.78
C VAL A 4 19.34 3.92 -38.69
N ALA A 5 18.92 5.18 -38.93
CA ALA A 5 17.98 5.90 -38.08
C ALA A 5 16.58 5.26 -38.01
N LEU A 6 16.15 4.51 -39.04
CA LEU A 6 14.86 3.83 -39.06
C LEU A 6 14.88 2.55 -38.21
N LEU A 7 16.03 1.89 -38.07
CA LEU A 7 16.18 0.74 -37.17
C LEU A 7 16.20 1.14 -35.68
N LEU A 8 16.63 2.35 -35.35
CA LEU A 8 16.65 2.86 -33.97
C LEU A 8 15.25 3.23 -33.44
N LEU A 9 14.25 3.36 -34.32
CA LEU A 9 12.87 3.69 -33.94
C LEU A 9 12.03 2.48 -33.49
N LEU A 10 12.56 1.25 -33.57
CA LEU A 10 11.78 0.02 -33.38
C LEU A 10 11.87 -0.64 -31.98
N ALA A 11 12.39 0.03 -30.96
CA ALA A 11 12.54 -0.58 -29.63
C ALA A 11 12.02 0.25 -28.45
N ALA A 12 11.04 1.14 -28.66
CA ALA A 12 10.22 1.63 -27.56
C ALA A 12 9.14 0.59 -27.21
N GLY A 13 9.56 -0.53 -26.60
CA GLY A 13 8.62 -1.47 -26.01
C GLY A 13 7.72 -0.74 -25.01
N CYS A 14 6.41 -0.76 -25.23
CA CYS A 14 5.46 -0.08 -24.35
C CYS A 14 5.40 -0.82 -23.01
N VAL A 15 6.19 -0.38 -22.02
CA VAL A 15 6.06 -0.85 -20.64
C VAL A 15 4.77 -0.25 -20.09
N LYS A 16 3.79 -1.10 -19.80
CA LYS A 16 2.54 -0.66 -19.17
C LYS A 16 2.78 -0.49 -17.67
N CYS A 17 3.17 0.72 -17.27
CA CYS A 17 3.34 1.07 -15.86
C CYS A 17 1.98 1.33 -15.21
N GLU A 18 1.81 0.80 -14.00
CA GLU A 18 0.70 1.14 -13.14
C GLU A 18 1.13 2.21 -12.15
N GLN A 19 0.27 3.21 -11.95
CA GLN A 19 0.58 4.37 -11.14
C GLN A 19 -0.31 4.35 -9.90
N LEU A 20 0.31 4.62 -8.75
CA LEU A 20 -0.34 4.86 -7.48
C LEU A 20 0.14 6.21 -6.98
N THR A 21 -0.79 7.12 -6.72
CA THR A 21 -0.47 8.50 -6.31
C THR A 21 -1.15 8.80 -4.99
N GLN A 22 -0.39 9.23 -4.01
CA GLN A 22 -0.88 9.62 -2.68
C GLN A 22 -0.22 10.94 -2.25
N PRO A 23 -0.77 11.66 -1.27
CA PRO A 23 -0.13 12.83 -0.70
C PRO A 23 1.28 12.50 -0.16
N ALA A 24 2.21 13.46 -0.30
CA ALA A 24 3.56 13.31 0.23
C ALA A 24 3.59 13.30 1.78
N SER A 25 2.71 14.06 2.41
CA SER A 25 2.58 14.12 3.87
C SER A 25 1.17 14.55 4.27
N VAL A 26 0.71 14.07 5.42
CA VAL A 26 -0.53 14.51 6.08
C VAL A 26 -0.22 14.71 7.56
N THR A 27 -0.61 15.87 8.10
CA THR A 27 -0.45 16.19 9.52
C THR A 27 -1.82 16.40 10.15
N VAL A 28 -2.05 15.77 11.29
CA VAL A 28 -3.29 15.86 12.07
C VAL A 28 -2.95 15.97 13.56
N GLN A 29 -3.85 16.50 14.37
CA GLN A 29 -3.66 16.54 15.82
C GLN A 29 -4.04 15.20 16.46
N PRO A 30 -3.47 14.87 17.63
CA PRO A 30 -3.90 13.72 18.42
C PRO A 30 -5.41 13.76 18.67
N GLY A 31 -6.05 12.59 18.61
CA GLY A 31 -7.49 12.43 18.74
C GLY A 31 -8.30 12.68 17.47
N GLN A 32 -7.70 13.26 16.42
CA GLN A 32 -8.39 13.51 15.17
C GLN A 32 -8.43 12.27 14.26
N ARG A 33 -9.20 12.40 13.18
CA ARG A 33 -9.25 11.42 12.10
C ARG A 33 -8.15 11.70 11.10
N LEU A 34 -7.38 10.67 10.75
CA LEU A 34 -6.46 10.67 9.61
C LEU A 34 -7.20 10.18 8.37
N THR A 35 -7.00 10.86 7.23
CA THR A 35 -7.50 10.42 5.92
C THR A 35 -6.37 10.52 4.91
N ILE A 36 -6.01 9.40 4.28
CA ILE A 36 -5.02 9.36 3.19
C ILE A 36 -5.69 8.76 1.96
N THR A 37 -5.65 9.48 0.84
CA THR A 37 -6.19 9.01 -0.43
C THR A 37 -5.08 8.50 -1.34
N CYS A 38 -5.35 7.41 -2.04
CA CYS A 38 -4.47 6.84 -3.05
C CYS A 38 -5.25 6.69 -4.36
N GLN A 39 -4.84 7.43 -5.39
CA GLN A 39 -5.41 7.32 -6.73
C GLN A 39 -4.60 6.31 -7.55
N VAL A 40 -5.30 5.35 -8.16
CA VAL A 40 -4.66 4.27 -8.93
C VAL A 40 -5.02 4.33 -10.41
N SER A 41 -4.12 3.87 -11.30
CA SER A 41 -4.39 3.83 -12.73
C SER A 41 -5.18 2.59 -13.19
N TYR A 42 -5.22 1.54 -12.35
CA TYR A 42 -5.84 0.24 -12.64
C TYR A 42 -7.29 0.11 -12.13
N SER A 43 -7.95 -1.00 -12.46
CA SER A 43 -9.29 -1.32 -11.96
C SER A 43 -9.24 -1.87 -10.53
N LEU A 44 -10.05 -1.31 -9.63
CA LEU A 44 -10.15 -1.74 -8.22
C LEU A 44 -10.79 -3.12 -8.01
N GLY A 45 -11.05 -3.88 -9.09
CA GLY A 45 -11.20 -5.33 -8.98
C GLY A 45 -9.91 -6.03 -8.51
N SER A 46 -8.75 -5.39 -8.71
CA SER A 46 -7.49 -5.81 -8.11
C SER A 46 -7.35 -5.31 -6.67
N PHE A 47 -6.70 -6.10 -5.82
CA PHE A 47 -6.44 -5.74 -4.44
C PHE A 47 -5.47 -4.56 -4.32
N THR A 48 -5.79 -3.64 -3.42
CA THR A 48 -4.91 -2.54 -3.03
C THR A 48 -4.73 -2.57 -1.52
N ALA A 49 -3.49 -2.58 -1.08
CA ALA A 49 -3.07 -2.67 0.31
C ALA A 49 -2.67 -1.32 0.87
N TRP A 50 -2.87 -1.17 2.17
CA TRP A 50 -2.25 -0.12 2.97
C TRP A 50 -1.24 -0.74 3.93
N ILE A 51 -0.06 -0.14 3.97
CA ILE A 51 1.07 -0.55 4.80
C ILE A 51 1.56 0.70 5.53
N ARG A 52 1.96 0.57 6.80
CA ARG A 52 2.60 1.66 7.54
C ARG A 52 3.99 1.25 8.01
N GLN A 53 4.88 2.22 8.13
CA GLN A 53 6.21 2.06 8.71
C GLN A 53 6.40 3.08 9.83
N PRO A 54 6.20 2.68 11.10
CA PRO A 54 6.55 3.53 12.23
C PRO A 54 8.07 3.77 12.28
N ALA A 55 8.49 4.91 12.82
CA ALA A 55 9.91 5.24 12.96
C ALA A 55 10.66 4.14 13.74
N GLY A 56 11.79 3.66 13.20
CA GLY A 56 12.60 2.61 13.81
C GLY A 56 11.99 1.20 13.77
N LYS A 57 10.87 0.99 13.06
CA LYS A 57 10.21 -0.32 12.91
C LYS A 57 10.17 -0.78 11.45
N GLY A 58 9.91 -2.07 11.25
CA GLY A 58 9.66 -2.66 9.94
C GLY A 58 8.30 -2.25 9.37
N LEU A 59 8.04 -2.65 8.12
CA LEU A 59 6.75 -2.50 7.47
C LEU A 59 5.67 -3.31 8.22
N GLU A 60 4.55 -2.65 8.49
CA GLU A 60 3.38 -3.24 9.13
C GLU A 60 2.18 -3.13 8.19
N TRP A 61 1.72 -4.27 7.69
CA TRP A 61 0.51 -4.34 6.87
C TRP A 61 -0.74 -3.99 7.69
N ILE A 62 -1.58 -3.09 7.17
CA ILE A 62 -2.84 -2.66 7.80
C ILE A 62 -3.99 -3.52 7.29
N GLY A 63 -4.08 -3.64 5.98
CA GLY A 63 -5.22 -4.25 5.31
C GLY A 63 -5.11 -4.18 3.80
N VAL A 64 -5.99 -4.89 3.13
CA VAL A 64 -6.14 -4.91 1.68
C VAL A 64 -7.62 -4.94 1.32
N LYS A 65 -7.99 -4.26 0.24
CA LYS A 65 -9.38 -4.22 -0.23
C LYS A 65 -9.43 -4.24 -1.76
N ASN A 66 -10.41 -4.97 -2.28
CA ASN A 66 -10.89 -4.85 -3.66
C ASN A 66 -12.42 -4.73 -3.63
N THR A 67 -13.06 -4.72 -4.80
CA THR A 67 -14.52 -4.62 -4.91
C THR A 67 -15.29 -5.80 -4.30
N GLY A 68 -14.66 -6.94 -4.03
CA GLY A 68 -15.33 -8.15 -3.54
C GLY A 68 -15.00 -8.54 -2.09
N ALA A 69 -13.83 -8.16 -1.59
CA ALA A 69 -13.34 -8.59 -0.29
C ALA A 69 -12.44 -7.53 0.38
N SER A 70 -12.36 -7.64 1.70
CA SER A 70 -11.46 -6.85 2.53
C SER A 70 -10.85 -7.71 3.63
N TYR A 71 -9.55 -7.56 3.85
CA TYR A 71 -8.83 -8.22 4.93
C TYR A 71 -8.05 -7.17 5.72
N TYR A 72 -7.94 -7.36 7.03
CA TYR A 72 -7.26 -6.44 7.94
C TYR A 72 -6.36 -7.22 8.89
N LYS A 73 -5.30 -6.57 9.36
CA LYS A 73 -4.52 -7.07 10.49
C LYS A 73 -5.37 -6.95 11.76
N ASP A 74 -5.50 -8.04 12.51
CA ASP A 74 -6.36 -8.08 13.69
C ASP A 74 -6.07 -6.98 14.72
N SER A 75 -4.79 -6.64 14.91
CA SER A 75 -4.38 -5.57 15.83
C SER A 75 -4.73 -4.16 15.36
N LEU A 76 -5.10 -3.98 14.09
CA LEU A 76 -5.31 -2.66 13.46
C LEU A 76 -6.73 -2.45 12.92
N LYS A 77 -7.54 -3.52 12.80
CA LYS A 77 -8.89 -3.47 12.20
C LYS A 77 -9.88 -2.54 12.90
N ASN A 78 -9.68 -2.25 14.18
CA ASN A 78 -10.53 -1.32 14.94
C ASN A 78 -10.04 0.13 14.86
N LYS A 79 -8.81 0.35 14.36
CA LYS A 79 -8.16 1.65 14.29
C LYS A 79 -8.25 2.24 12.88
N PHE A 80 -8.07 1.40 11.87
CA PHE A 80 -8.02 1.80 10.48
C PHE A 80 -9.10 1.12 9.64
N SER A 81 -9.69 1.87 8.72
CA SER A 81 -10.60 1.36 7.68
C SER A 81 -10.08 1.71 6.29
N ILE A 82 -10.39 0.87 5.30
CA ILE A 82 -10.05 1.08 3.89
C ILE A 82 -11.34 1.20 3.11
N ASP A 83 -11.47 2.26 2.31
CA ASP A 83 -12.63 2.53 1.45
C ASP A 83 -12.23 2.64 -0.02
N LEU A 84 -13.13 2.26 -0.92
CA LEU A 84 -12.91 2.26 -2.36
C LEU A 84 -13.95 3.11 -3.06
N GLU A 85 -13.51 3.98 -3.96
CA GLU A 85 -14.36 4.68 -4.91
C GLU A 85 -13.96 4.28 -6.32
N THR A 86 -14.73 3.36 -6.89
CA THR A 86 -14.43 2.72 -8.19
C THR A 86 -14.48 3.69 -9.36
N SER A 87 -15.37 4.69 -9.30
CA SER A 87 -15.54 5.69 -10.36
C SER A 87 -14.31 6.58 -10.51
N SER A 88 -13.74 7.03 -9.39
CA SER A 88 -12.54 7.87 -9.33
C SER A 88 -11.23 7.08 -9.23
N LYS A 89 -11.31 5.74 -9.09
CA LYS A 89 -10.18 4.85 -8.81
C LYS A 89 -9.38 5.30 -7.58
N THR A 90 -10.10 5.62 -6.51
CA THR A 90 -9.52 6.07 -5.25
C THR A 90 -9.63 5.00 -4.17
N VAL A 91 -8.55 4.79 -3.43
CA VAL A 91 -8.47 3.94 -2.25
C VAL A 91 -8.11 4.81 -1.06
N THR A 92 -8.98 4.87 -0.06
CA THR A 92 -8.83 5.77 1.09
C THR A 92 -8.53 4.97 2.34
N LEU A 93 -7.46 5.31 3.05
CA LEU A 93 -7.22 4.87 4.41
C LEU A 93 -7.76 5.91 5.38
N THR A 94 -8.62 5.46 6.30
CA THR A 94 -9.10 6.29 7.41
C THR A 94 -8.60 5.74 8.74
N GLY A 95 -7.90 6.54 9.53
CA GLY A 95 -7.52 6.22 10.91
C GLY A 95 -8.38 6.99 11.91
N GLN A 96 -9.03 6.30 12.86
CA GLN A 96 -9.86 6.94 13.89
C GLN A 96 -9.03 7.25 15.15
N ASN A 97 -9.30 8.41 15.78
CA ASN A 97 -8.69 8.79 17.06
C ASN A 97 -7.17 8.60 17.07
N VAL A 98 -6.46 9.10 16.04
CA VAL A 98 -5.03 8.83 15.88
C VAL A 98 -4.22 9.44 17.01
N GLN A 99 -3.17 8.74 17.42
CA GLN A 99 -2.29 9.16 18.52
C GLN A 99 -0.86 9.32 18.01
N PRO A 100 0.05 9.96 18.77
CA PRO A 100 1.44 10.10 18.36
C PRO A 100 2.11 8.77 17.95
N GLU A 101 1.72 7.65 18.55
CA GLU A 101 2.25 6.31 18.25
C GLU A 101 1.82 5.78 16.87
N ASP A 102 0.79 6.38 16.26
CA ASP A 102 0.34 6.07 14.90
C ASP A 102 1.14 6.84 13.83
N THR A 103 2.09 7.69 14.23
CA THR A 103 2.98 8.39 13.30
C THR A 103 3.85 7.38 12.56
N ALA A 104 3.73 7.38 11.22
CA ALA A 104 4.41 6.44 10.36
C ALA A 104 4.48 7.00 8.93
N VAL A 105 5.33 6.40 8.11
CA VAL A 105 5.19 6.53 6.65
C VAL A 105 4.11 5.56 6.20
N TYR A 106 3.14 6.02 5.43
CA TYR A 106 2.04 5.20 4.93
C TYR A 106 2.22 4.96 3.44
N TYR A 107 2.05 3.72 3.00
CA TYR A 107 2.21 3.28 1.62
C TYR A 107 0.93 2.64 1.13
N CYS A 108 0.43 3.13 -0.01
CA CYS A 108 -0.53 2.45 -0.84
C CYS A 108 0.23 1.54 -1.82
N ALA A 109 -0.13 0.26 -1.87
CA ALA A 109 0.53 -0.71 -2.72
C ALA A 109 -0.49 -1.56 -3.46
N ARG A 110 -0.23 -1.86 -4.74
CA ARG A 110 -1.01 -2.89 -5.43
C ARG A 110 -0.57 -4.26 -4.90
N ASP A 111 -1.54 -5.10 -4.55
CA ASP A 111 -1.27 -6.48 -4.17
C ASP A 111 -1.39 -7.37 -5.43
N PRO A 112 -0.28 -7.87 -5.98
CA PRO A 112 -0.34 -8.87 -7.04
C PRO A 112 -0.93 -10.15 -6.44
N GLN A 113 -2.03 -10.65 -7.02
CA GLN A 113 -2.86 -11.78 -6.56
C GLN A 113 -2.12 -13.14 -6.36
N GLN A 114 -0.78 -13.17 -6.28
CA GLN A 114 0.03 -14.36 -6.02
C GLN A 114 0.63 -14.44 -4.61
N HIS A 115 0.46 -13.44 -3.74
CA HIS A 115 0.78 -13.62 -2.32
C HIS A 115 -0.49 -13.96 -1.54
N LYS A 116 -0.58 -15.21 -1.08
CA LYS A 116 -1.34 -15.50 0.15
C LYS A 116 -0.89 -14.47 1.18
N PRO A 117 -1.80 -13.89 2.00
CA PRO A 117 -1.37 -13.01 3.08
C PRO A 117 -0.32 -13.79 3.87
N SER A 118 0.88 -13.23 3.95
CA SER A 118 1.91 -13.70 4.86
C SER A 118 1.43 -13.44 6.28
N VAL A 119 0.46 -14.24 6.72
CA VAL A 119 0.47 -14.79 8.06
C VAL A 119 1.79 -15.58 8.09
N ASP A 120 2.70 -15.14 8.96
CA ASP A 120 4.06 -15.68 9.16
C ASP A 120 5.17 -15.15 8.22
N LEU A 121 5.58 -13.90 8.44
CA LEU A 121 7.00 -13.56 8.35
C LEU A 121 7.43 -12.83 9.63
N ASN A 122 8.06 -13.64 10.48
CA ASN A 122 8.86 -13.33 11.66
C ASN A 122 8.14 -13.19 13.03
N LYS A 123 7.97 -14.33 13.70
CA LYS A 123 7.92 -14.41 15.17
C LYS A 123 9.08 -15.19 15.80
N ASN A 124 10.06 -15.71 15.05
CA ASN A 124 11.16 -16.50 15.61
C ASN A 124 12.49 -16.26 14.89
N LEU A 125 13.10 -15.09 15.11
CA LEU A 125 14.56 -15.04 15.17
C LEU A 125 14.98 -14.82 16.63
N SER A 126 14.69 -15.81 17.47
CA SER A 126 15.41 -15.97 18.73
C SER A 126 16.83 -16.42 18.38
N VAL A 127 17.80 -15.54 18.62
CA VAL A 127 19.21 -15.90 18.76
C VAL A 127 19.29 -17.00 19.84
N PRO A 128 19.91 -18.17 19.57
CA PRO A 128 20.40 -19.00 20.66
C PRO A 128 21.76 -18.46 21.09
N GLU A 129 21.82 -18.00 22.34
CA GLU A 129 23.06 -17.97 23.11
C GLU A 129 23.67 -19.38 23.15
N HIS A 130 24.99 -19.43 22.96
CA HIS A 130 25.95 -20.44 23.42
C HIS A 130 25.61 -21.95 23.41
N LEU A 131 26.36 -22.68 22.57
CA LEU A 131 27.28 -23.75 23.00
C LEU A 131 28.44 -23.86 22.00
#